data_AF-A0A9P7SWR8-F1
#
_entry.id   AF-A0A9P7SWR8-F1
#
_cell.length_a   1.000
_cell.length_b   1.000
_cell.length_c   1.000
_cell.angle_alpha   90.00
_cell.angle_beta   90.00
_cell.angle_gamma   90.00
#
_symmetry.space_group_name_H-M   'P 1'
#
loop_
_entity.id
_entity.type
_entity.pdbx_description
1 polymer ?
#
loop_
_entity_poly.entity_id
_entity_poly.type
_entity_poly.pdbx_seq_one_letter_code
_entity_poly.pdbx_strand_id
1 'polypeptide(L)'
;MALAAELLERALFTFGRVTTSAFRQDMENGRARLDFRRPENRQFWLAGYHYLRSLIRKGTYRTALEWAKLLYALDPSDPYAIRHYIHVLALRAYESTWLVEFFEQMDQLGGGHHLHPGDNYLRQSLVLAKLQGNDRNSALELLRRGVQRVPWLYCALFQELNLDAPPSIWGIKPPTDTSSFWVKMYIYQTKDLWNNAQATTLLQQVTQAQGGGGNKVDASSLAAEDAAVDLGSARLAYLEGQTALLAVTPRHLLDSQPNYEFDPLPPPEHDNIFTGEGTQLPWRERRQQSEGGQTDELLARMQHLLAQRDERARRAAAGTPAAAEAAGLGMMNNFGGDDIDDDEDDEEIRALRAADDAELQRDIDAHMSWGNEPGILGTLMRMLGVTVGPTNRGEDEDEDEDEDGGDTDDVAPGAWPEES
;
A
#
# COMPACT_ATOMS: atom_id res chain seq x y z
N MET A 1 -20.50 -8.28 9.74
CA MET A 1 -19.79 -7.05 10.18
C MET A 1 -19.45 -7.02 11.68
N ALA A 2 -20.15 -7.75 12.57
CA ALA A 2 -19.82 -7.77 14.00
C ALA A 2 -18.46 -8.40 14.32
N LEU A 3 -18.15 -9.58 13.74
CA LEU A 3 -16.88 -10.28 14.00
C LEU A 3 -15.64 -9.46 13.61
N ALA A 4 -15.66 -8.79 12.46
CA ALA A 4 -14.53 -7.97 12.01
C ALA A 4 -14.28 -6.78 12.96
N ALA A 5 -15.33 -6.15 13.49
CA ALA A 5 -15.19 -5.10 14.48
C ALA A 5 -14.63 -5.63 15.81
N GLU A 6 -15.06 -6.80 16.26
CA GLU A 6 -14.54 -7.44 17.47
C GLU A 6 -13.05 -7.81 17.33
N LEU A 7 -12.65 -8.42 16.20
CA LEU A 7 -11.25 -8.75 15.94
C LEU A 7 -10.36 -7.52 15.91
N LEU A 8 -10.88 -6.41 15.36
CA LEU A 8 -10.18 -5.14 15.32
C LEU A 8 -10.00 -4.51 16.71
N GLU A 9 -11.06 -4.52 17.52
CA GLU A 9 -10.99 -4.05 18.91
C GLU A 9 -10.03 -4.93 19.74
N ARG A 10 -10.02 -6.25 19.51
CA ARG A 10 -9.06 -7.18 20.13
C ARG A 10 -7.62 -6.93 19.68
N ALA A 11 -7.39 -6.59 18.41
CA ALA A 11 -6.07 -6.21 17.91
C ALA A 11 -5.57 -4.93 18.60
N LEU A 12 -6.38 -3.87 18.63
CA LEU A 12 -6.04 -2.62 19.32
C LEU A 12 -5.84 -2.81 20.82
N PHE A 13 -6.67 -3.62 21.47
CA PHE A 13 -6.48 -3.98 22.87
C PHE A 13 -5.17 -4.75 23.10
N THR A 14 -4.76 -5.59 22.15
CA THR A 14 -3.46 -6.28 22.20
C THR A 14 -2.29 -5.32 22.08
N PHE A 15 -2.34 -4.36 21.15
CA PHE A 15 -1.32 -3.31 21.10
C PHE A 15 -1.27 -2.51 22.41
N GLY A 16 -2.43 -2.10 22.93
CA GLY A 16 -2.53 -1.36 24.19
C GLY A 16 -1.92 -2.10 25.38
N ARG A 17 -2.13 -3.42 25.49
CA ARG A 17 -1.64 -4.22 26.64
C ARG A 17 -0.12 -4.34 26.69
N VAL A 18 0.55 -4.30 25.54
CA VAL A 18 2.01 -4.47 25.44
C VAL A 18 2.76 -3.13 25.48
N THR A 19 2.04 -2.01 25.59
CA THR A 19 2.68 -0.69 25.72
C THR A 19 3.38 -0.53 27.07
N THR A 20 4.58 0.04 27.04
CA THR A 20 5.32 0.37 28.27
C THR A 20 4.66 1.54 29.00
N SER A 21 4.95 1.70 30.30
CA SER A 21 4.50 2.87 31.06
C SER A 21 5.05 4.18 30.47
N ALA A 22 6.33 4.19 30.07
CA ALA A 22 6.98 5.33 29.44
C ALA A 22 6.27 5.74 28.14
N PHE A 23 5.99 4.78 27.25
CA PHE A 23 5.27 5.07 26.01
C PHE A 23 3.88 5.68 26.27
N ARG A 24 3.14 5.17 27.27
CA ARG A 24 1.84 5.74 27.64
C ARG A 24 1.95 7.18 28.15
N GLN A 25 2.95 7.45 28.99
CA GLN A 25 3.22 8.80 29.48
C GLN A 25 3.59 9.76 28.33
N ASP A 26 4.41 9.33 27.38
CA ASP A 26 4.74 10.14 26.21
C ASP A 26 3.55 10.32 25.27
N MET A 27 2.67 9.34 25.16
CA MET A 27 1.44 9.44 24.38
C MET A 27 0.48 10.47 24.98
N GLU A 28 0.30 10.49 26.31
CA GLU A 28 -0.49 11.49 27.02
C GLU A 28 0.04 12.92 26.81
N ASN A 29 1.36 13.06 26.66
CA ASN A 29 2.01 14.34 26.40
C ASN A 29 2.17 14.67 24.91
N GLY A 30 1.69 13.83 23.99
CA GLY A 30 1.85 14.02 22.54
C GLY A 30 3.28 13.86 22.01
N ARG A 31 4.18 13.29 22.82
CA ARG A 31 5.60 13.05 22.48
C ARG A 31 5.88 11.64 21.96
N ALA A 32 4.94 10.70 22.14
CA ALA A 32 5.12 9.35 21.64
C ALA A 32 5.30 9.33 20.12
N ARG A 33 6.23 8.51 19.65
CA ARG A 33 6.46 8.25 18.23
C ARG A 33 6.46 6.76 17.99
N LEU A 34 5.94 6.37 16.84
CA LEU A 34 5.96 5.01 16.35
C LEU A 34 6.45 5.11 14.90
N ASP A 35 7.67 4.67 14.62
CA ASP A 35 8.27 4.83 13.29
C ASP A 35 7.67 3.83 12.29
N PHE A 36 7.03 4.32 11.23
CA PHE A 36 6.42 3.47 10.22
C PHE A 36 7.42 2.69 9.34
N ARG A 37 8.70 3.10 9.34
CA ARG A 37 9.76 2.41 8.61
C ARG A 37 10.08 1.04 9.20
N ARG A 38 9.68 0.78 10.44
CA ARG A 38 9.77 -0.53 11.10
C ARG A 38 8.58 -1.41 10.70
N PRO A 39 8.76 -2.54 10.00
CA PRO A 39 7.62 -3.36 9.55
C PRO A 39 6.69 -3.84 10.67
N GLU A 40 7.24 -4.18 11.84
CA GLU A 40 6.50 -4.62 13.03
C GLU A 40 5.47 -3.58 13.52
N ASN A 41 5.75 -2.30 13.29
CA ASN A 41 4.93 -1.19 13.71
C ASN A 41 3.67 -1.08 12.83
N ARG A 42 3.76 -1.36 11.53
CA ARG A 42 2.74 -1.04 10.52
C ARG A 42 1.36 -1.65 10.76
N GLN A 43 1.32 -2.81 11.42
CA GLN A 43 0.07 -3.46 11.80
C GLN A 43 -0.82 -2.57 12.67
N PHE A 44 -0.21 -1.70 13.49
CA PHE A 44 -0.95 -0.73 14.28
C PHE A 44 -1.64 0.34 13.41
N TRP A 45 -1.01 0.81 12.33
CA TRP A 45 -1.64 1.79 11.42
C TRP A 45 -2.78 1.17 10.64
N LEU A 46 -2.61 -0.07 10.15
CA LEU A 46 -3.68 -0.76 9.44
C LEU A 46 -4.90 -0.98 10.34
N ALA A 47 -4.66 -1.46 11.58
CA ALA A 47 -5.72 -1.59 12.58
C ALA A 47 -6.34 -0.23 12.94
N GLY A 48 -5.52 0.80 13.16
CA GLY A 48 -5.97 2.16 13.44
C GLY A 48 -6.83 2.75 12.32
N TYR A 49 -6.40 2.58 11.07
CA TYR A 49 -7.15 3.01 9.88
C TYR A 49 -8.50 2.30 9.77
N HIS A 50 -8.54 0.97 9.91
CA HIS A 50 -9.81 0.24 9.87
C HIS A 50 -10.73 0.63 11.03
N TYR A 51 -10.16 0.96 12.19
CA TYR A 51 -10.94 1.36 13.35
C TYR A 51 -11.51 2.77 13.15
N LEU A 52 -10.71 3.69 12.64
CA LEU A 52 -11.13 5.00 12.17
C LEU A 52 -12.31 4.89 11.19
N ARG A 53 -12.19 4.03 10.16
CA ARG A 53 -13.28 3.76 9.20
C ARG A 53 -14.52 3.17 9.86
N SER A 54 -14.36 2.35 10.89
CA SER A 54 -15.49 1.79 11.67
C SER A 54 -16.22 2.90 12.43
N LEU A 55 -15.48 3.80 13.09
CA LEU A 55 -16.05 4.96 13.81
C LEU A 55 -16.80 5.90 12.86
N ILE A 56 -16.23 6.18 11.68
CA ILE A 56 -16.89 7.01 10.65
C ILE A 56 -18.23 6.41 10.24
N ARG A 57 -18.28 5.09 9.99
CA ARG A 57 -19.53 4.37 9.64
C ARG A 57 -20.56 4.40 10.77
N LYS A 58 -20.12 4.40 12.02
CA LYS A 58 -20.98 4.54 13.21
C LYS A 58 -21.42 6.00 13.47
N GLY A 59 -20.89 6.98 12.74
CA GLY A 59 -21.18 8.40 12.93
C GLY A 59 -20.52 9.02 14.18
N THR A 60 -19.55 8.35 14.79
CA THR A 60 -18.85 8.82 16.01
C THR A 60 -17.69 9.74 15.65
N TYR A 61 -17.99 10.87 15.00
CA TYR A 61 -16.98 11.75 14.39
C TYR A 61 -16.00 12.38 15.38
N ARG A 62 -16.44 12.70 16.60
CA ARG A 62 -15.54 13.23 17.65
C ARG A 62 -14.47 12.20 18.03
N THR A 63 -14.86 10.95 18.29
CA THR A 63 -13.93 9.86 18.58
C THR A 63 -13.04 9.55 17.37
N ALA A 64 -13.61 9.54 16.16
CA ALA A 64 -12.83 9.35 14.94
C ALA A 64 -11.77 10.45 14.78
N LEU A 65 -12.11 11.70 15.07
CA LEU A 65 -11.17 12.82 15.01
C LEU A 65 -10.00 12.61 15.99
N GLU A 66 -10.26 12.19 17.24
CA GLU A 66 -9.19 11.91 18.20
C GLU A 66 -8.27 10.76 17.74
N TRP A 67 -8.84 9.72 17.11
CA TRP A 67 -8.04 8.67 16.48
C TRP A 67 -7.20 9.17 15.31
N ALA A 68 -7.76 10.02 14.46
CA ALA A 68 -7.01 10.61 13.35
C ALA A 68 -5.84 11.49 13.85
N LYS A 69 -6.08 12.31 14.89
CA LYS A 69 -5.03 13.10 15.56
C LYS A 69 -3.95 12.21 16.16
N LEU A 70 -4.32 11.14 16.85
CA LEU A 70 -3.37 10.18 17.43
C LEU A 70 -2.48 9.56 16.35
N LEU A 71 -3.07 9.00 15.28
CA LEU A 71 -2.33 8.37 14.20
C LEU A 71 -1.37 9.35 13.51
N TYR A 72 -1.80 10.59 13.29
CA TYR A 72 -0.96 11.65 12.71
C TYR A 72 0.17 12.07 13.66
N ALA A 73 -0.09 12.15 14.97
CA ALA A 73 0.92 12.54 15.95
C ALA A 73 2.00 11.47 16.18
N LEU A 74 1.66 10.18 16.02
CA LEU A 74 2.61 9.08 16.18
C LEU A 74 3.70 9.07 15.11
N ASP A 75 3.36 9.46 13.89
CA ASP A 75 4.32 9.62 12.79
C ASP A 75 3.94 10.82 11.92
N PRO A 76 4.60 11.98 12.10
CA PRO A 76 4.34 13.19 11.34
C PRO A 76 4.64 13.07 9.83
N SER A 77 5.30 12.00 9.35
CA SER A 77 5.41 11.73 7.91
C SER A 77 4.06 11.36 7.28
N ASP A 78 3.05 11.07 8.12
CA ASP A 78 1.69 10.73 7.75
C ASP A 78 1.59 9.58 6.73
N PRO A 79 2.10 8.38 7.08
CA PRO A 79 2.18 7.26 6.14
C PRO A 79 0.80 6.81 5.66
N TYR A 80 -0.27 7.00 6.41
CA TYR A 80 -1.62 6.64 5.96
C TYR A 80 -2.41 7.82 5.38
N ALA A 81 -1.74 8.96 5.17
CA ALA A 81 -2.35 10.21 4.72
C ALA A 81 -3.60 10.59 5.55
N ILE A 82 -3.56 10.31 6.85
CA ILE A 82 -4.64 10.52 7.82
C ILE A 82 -5.04 11.99 7.91
N ARG A 83 -4.17 12.93 7.54
CA ARG A 83 -4.53 14.36 7.40
C ARG A 83 -5.75 14.59 6.51
N HIS A 84 -5.96 13.74 5.49
CA HIS A 84 -7.14 13.79 4.62
C HIS A 84 -8.45 13.43 5.35
N TYR A 85 -8.38 12.77 6.51
CA TYR A 85 -9.51 12.57 7.38
C TYR A 85 -9.69 13.70 8.39
N ILE A 86 -8.60 14.27 8.91
CA ILE A 86 -8.63 15.27 9.99
C ILE A 86 -9.57 16.43 9.64
N HIS A 87 -9.43 17.03 8.45
CA HIS A 87 -10.24 18.20 8.07
C HIS A 87 -11.74 17.88 7.97
N VAL A 88 -12.11 16.74 7.38
CA VAL A 88 -13.51 16.31 7.26
C VAL A 88 -14.09 15.96 8.63
N LEU A 89 -13.34 15.25 9.45
CA LEU A 89 -13.78 14.82 10.76
C LEU A 89 -13.95 16.00 11.71
N ALA A 90 -13.06 17.00 11.66
CA ALA A 90 -13.19 18.21 12.46
C ALA A 90 -14.47 18.98 12.11
N LEU A 91 -14.79 19.13 10.82
CA LEU A 91 -16.03 19.76 10.38
C LEU A 91 -17.27 18.98 10.84
N ARG A 92 -17.27 17.65 10.67
CA ARG A 92 -18.38 16.77 11.12
C ARG A 92 -18.54 16.73 12.63
N ALA A 93 -17.45 16.92 13.38
CA ALA A 93 -17.44 16.98 14.84
C ALA A 93 -17.74 18.38 15.41
N TYR A 94 -17.96 19.39 14.56
CA TYR A 94 -18.14 20.80 14.96
C TYR A 94 -16.92 21.45 15.62
N GLU A 95 -15.73 20.98 15.28
CA GLU A 95 -14.44 21.44 15.81
C GLU A 95 -13.75 22.39 14.82
N SER A 96 -14.51 23.35 14.28
CA SER A 96 -14.04 24.32 13.28
C SER A 96 -12.90 25.20 13.79
N THR A 97 -12.99 25.68 15.04
CA THR A 97 -11.93 26.50 15.66
C THR A 97 -10.62 25.73 15.72
N TRP A 98 -10.67 24.49 16.22
CA TRP A 98 -9.49 23.63 16.27
C TRP A 98 -8.90 23.36 14.88
N LEU A 99 -9.74 23.15 13.87
CA LEU A 99 -9.26 22.95 12.50
C LEU A 99 -8.51 24.16 11.94
N VAL A 100 -8.99 25.38 12.24
CA VAL A 100 -8.31 26.62 11.86
C VAL A 100 -6.93 26.68 12.52
N GLU A 101 -6.87 26.47 13.84
CA GLU A 101 -5.61 26.47 14.61
C GLU A 101 -4.63 25.39 14.11
N PHE A 102 -5.14 24.21 13.75
CA PHE A 102 -4.34 23.12 13.20
C PHE A 102 -3.64 23.55 11.90
N PHE A 103 -4.36 24.15 10.95
CA PHE A 103 -3.75 24.61 9.71
C PHE A 103 -2.80 25.80 9.89
N GLU A 104 -3.07 26.67 10.87
CA GLU A 104 -2.15 27.76 11.24
C GLU A 104 -0.83 27.23 11.82
N GLN A 105 -0.89 26.17 12.64
CA GLN A 105 0.30 25.49 13.15
C GLN A 105 1.06 24.77 12.02
N MET A 106 0.36 24.12 11.10
CA MET A 106 1.00 23.50 9.92
C MET A 106 1.74 24.54 9.07
N ASP A 107 1.19 25.75 8.90
CA ASP A 107 1.86 26.84 8.17
C ASP A 107 3.15 27.30 8.86
N GLN A 108 3.13 27.37 10.19
CA GLN A 108 4.31 27.74 10.98
C GLN A 108 5.40 26.67 10.87
N LEU A 109 5.04 25.39 11.00
CA LEU A 109 5.96 24.26 10.88
C LEU A 109 6.54 24.15 9.47
N GLY A 110 5.72 24.39 8.44
CA GLY A 110 6.16 24.38 7.04
C GLY A 110 6.96 25.61 6.61
N GLY A 111 7.19 26.59 7.49
CA GLY A 111 7.93 27.80 7.15
C GLY A 111 7.28 28.63 6.03
N GLY A 112 5.95 28.60 5.93
CA GLY A 112 5.21 29.24 4.83
C GLY A 112 5.07 28.37 3.57
N HIS A 113 5.56 27.13 3.59
CA HIS A 113 5.33 26.12 2.56
C HIS A 113 4.38 25.03 3.04
N HIS A 114 3.79 24.28 2.11
CA HIS A 114 2.97 23.12 2.44
C HIS A 114 3.85 22.02 3.02
N LEU A 115 3.43 21.45 4.15
CA LEU A 115 4.18 20.41 4.84
C LEU A 115 4.05 19.07 4.10
N HIS A 116 2.86 18.80 3.57
CA HIS A 116 2.58 17.60 2.80
C HIS A 116 2.00 17.91 1.41
N PRO A 117 2.18 16.99 0.44
CA PRO A 117 1.45 17.05 -0.82
C PRO A 117 -0.06 17.07 -0.60
N GLY A 118 -0.77 17.89 -1.38
CA GLY A 118 -2.23 18.01 -1.32
C GLY A 118 -2.77 18.99 -0.27
N ASP A 119 -1.93 19.59 0.59
CA ASP A 119 -2.37 20.54 1.62
C ASP A 119 -3.12 21.75 1.05
N ASN A 120 -2.75 22.22 -0.15
CA ASN A 120 -3.46 23.27 -0.87
C ASN A 120 -4.95 22.94 -1.11
N TYR A 121 -5.28 21.66 -1.31
CA TYR A 121 -6.66 21.19 -1.45
C TYR A 121 -7.34 21.07 -0.09
N LEU A 122 -6.65 20.50 0.91
CA LEU A 122 -7.21 20.33 2.25
C LEU A 122 -7.62 21.67 2.89
N ARG A 123 -6.83 22.72 2.67
CA ARG A 123 -7.10 24.08 3.14
C ARG A 123 -8.41 24.66 2.62
N GLN A 124 -8.96 24.17 1.51
CA GLN A 124 -10.25 24.65 1.01
C GLN A 124 -11.39 24.33 1.99
N SER A 125 -11.21 23.34 2.87
CA SER A 125 -12.14 23.04 3.97
C SER A 125 -12.21 24.15 5.03
N LEU A 126 -11.24 25.08 5.09
CA LEU A 126 -11.29 26.25 5.98
C LEU A 126 -12.47 27.17 5.66
N VAL A 127 -12.95 27.19 4.40
CA VAL A 127 -14.16 27.94 4.03
C VAL A 127 -15.36 27.41 4.83
N LEU A 128 -15.52 26.10 4.90
CA LEU A 128 -16.59 25.46 5.67
C LEU A 128 -16.39 25.67 7.18
N ALA A 129 -15.15 25.65 7.66
CA ALA A 129 -14.85 25.91 9.07
C ALA A 129 -15.27 27.34 9.48
N LYS A 130 -14.95 28.35 8.66
CA LYS A 130 -15.36 29.74 8.92
C LYS A 130 -16.88 29.92 8.83
N LEU A 131 -17.56 29.23 7.91
CA LEU A 131 -19.02 29.22 7.86
C LEU A 131 -19.64 28.62 9.14
N GLN A 132 -19.10 27.52 9.63
CA GLN A 132 -19.54 26.89 10.87
C GLN A 132 -19.33 27.80 12.09
N GLY A 133 -18.27 28.62 12.08
CA GLY A 133 -18.02 29.68 13.06
C GLY A 133 -18.82 30.98 12.84
N ASN A 134 -19.77 31.00 11.89
CA ASN A 134 -20.57 32.17 11.51
C ASN A 134 -19.78 33.39 11.01
N ASP A 135 -18.54 33.20 10.56
CA ASP A 135 -17.69 34.23 9.97
C ASP A 135 -17.78 34.19 8.44
N ARG A 136 -18.87 34.75 7.92
CA ARG A 136 -19.16 34.74 6.47
C ARG A 136 -18.15 35.56 5.66
N ASN A 137 -17.62 36.64 6.22
CA ASN A 137 -16.72 37.54 5.50
C ASN A 137 -15.38 36.86 5.24
N SER A 138 -14.79 36.24 6.28
CA SER A 138 -13.56 35.48 6.12
C SER A 138 -13.76 34.25 5.24
N ALA A 139 -14.92 33.56 5.36
CA ALA A 139 -15.25 32.44 4.48
C ALA A 139 -15.29 32.85 3.01
N LEU A 140 -15.91 34.01 2.69
CA LEU A 140 -15.97 34.54 1.32
C LEU A 140 -14.59 34.90 0.79
N GLU A 141 -13.74 35.51 1.62
CA GLU A 141 -12.36 35.87 1.24
C GLU A 141 -11.52 34.62 0.96
N LEU A 142 -11.58 33.61 1.84
CA LEU A 142 -10.92 32.32 1.63
C LEU A 142 -11.42 31.65 0.37
N LEU A 143 -12.72 31.67 0.11
CA LEU A 143 -13.32 31.09 -1.09
C LEU A 143 -12.81 31.79 -2.36
N ARG A 144 -12.71 33.12 -2.38
CA ARG A 144 -12.16 33.87 -3.52
C ARG A 144 -10.71 33.49 -3.80
N ARG A 145 -9.88 33.39 -2.75
CA ARG A 145 -8.49 32.94 -2.87
C ARG A 145 -8.42 31.49 -3.36
N GLY A 146 -9.27 30.62 -2.85
CA GLY A 146 -9.39 29.24 -3.29
C GLY A 146 -9.71 29.13 -4.79
N VAL A 147 -10.71 29.87 -5.25
CA VAL A 147 -11.10 29.89 -6.68
C VAL A 147 -9.97 30.37 -7.58
N GLN A 148 -9.13 31.29 -7.11
CA GLN A 148 -7.95 31.75 -7.83
C GLN A 148 -6.80 30.73 -7.80
N ARG A 149 -6.60 30.04 -6.68
CA ARG A 149 -5.45 29.14 -6.47
C ARG A 149 -5.67 27.74 -7.04
N VAL A 150 -6.87 27.19 -6.91
CA VAL A 150 -7.24 25.84 -7.39
C VAL A 150 -8.56 25.90 -8.20
N PRO A 151 -8.60 26.66 -9.30
CA PRO A 151 -9.84 26.90 -10.06
C PRO A 151 -10.51 25.63 -10.57
N TRP A 152 -9.72 24.61 -10.94
CA TRP A 152 -10.20 23.31 -11.38
C TRP A 152 -10.94 22.53 -10.28
N LEU A 153 -10.51 22.66 -9.02
CA LEU A 153 -11.21 22.04 -7.89
C LEU A 153 -12.60 22.63 -7.76
N TYR A 154 -12.70 23.96 -7.80
CA TYR A 154 -13.99 24.64 -7.70
C TYR A 154 -14.87 24.33 -8.91
N CYS A 155 -14.34 24.35 -10.14
CA CYS A 155 -15.12 23.94 -11.31
C CYS A 155 -15.70 22.53 -11.16
N ALA A 156 -14.91 21.57 -10.67
CA ALA A 156 -15.38 20.21 -10.39
C ALA A 156 -16.40 20.17 -9.23
N LEU A 157 -16.19 20.96 -8.17
CA LEU A 157 -17.13 21.07 -7.04
C LEU A 157 -18.49 21.63 -7.48
N PHE A 158 -18.52 22.68 -8.30
CA PHE A 158 -19.75 23.24 -8.87
C PHE A 158 -20.50 22.17 -9.68
N GLN A 159 -19.79 21.41 -10.52
CA GLN A 159 -20.37 20.31 -11.29
C GLN A 159 -20.97 19.22 -10.38
N GLU A 160 -20.23 18.77 -9.37
CA GLU A 160 -20.66 17.73 -8.44
C GLU A 160 -21.86 18.12 -7.57
N LEU A 161 -22.03 19.43 -7.32
CA LEU A 161 -23.16 20.00 -6.58
C LEU A 161 -24.32 20.42 -7.50
N ASN A 162 -24.22 20.20 -8.82
CA ASN A 162 -25.19 20.65 -9.83
C ASN A 162 -25.45 22.17 -9.78
N LEU A 163 -24.39 22.96 -9.63
CA LEU A 163 -24.42 24.42 -9.61
C LEU A 163 -23.74 24.99 -10.86
N ASP A 164 -24.18 26.17 -11.28
CA ASP A 164 -23.55 26.90 -12.38
C ASP A 164 -22.23 27.52 -11.96
N ALA A 165 -21.14 27.05 -12.57
CA ALA A 165 -19.81 27.59 -12.35
C ALA A 165 -19.68 29.01 -12.94
N PRO A 166 -18.92 29.91 -12.30
CA PRO A 166 -18.71 31.25 -12.84
C PRO A 166 -17.97 31.24 -14.19
N PRO A 167 -18.22 32.24 -15.06
CA PRO A 167 -17.51 32.36 -16.34
C PRO A 167 -15.98 32.42 -16.21
N SER A 168 -15.47 32.89 -15.08
CA SER A 168 -14.03 32.97 -14.77
C SER A 168 -13.34 31.60 -14.69
N ILE A 169 -14.06 30.55 -14.27
CA ILE A 169 -13.53 29.18 -14.10
C ILE A 169 -14.26 28.13 -14.92
N TRP A 170 -15.27 28.52 -15.69
CA TRP A 170 -16.10 27.60 -16.45
C TRP A 170 -15.26 26.77 -17.43
N GLY A 171 -15.40 25.45 -17.31
CA GLY A 171 -14.70 24.48 -18.16
C GLY A 171 -13.22 24.29 -17.83
N ILE A 172 -12.69 24.92 -16.78
CA ILE A 172 -11.31 24.67 -16.33
C ILE A 172 -11.23 23.25 -15.75
N LYS A 173 -10.34 22.43 -16.32
CA LYS A 173 -10.07 21.07 -15.88
C LYS A 173 -8.73 21.01 -15.15
N PRO A 174 -8.51 20.00 -14.29
CA PRO A 174 -7.19 19.78 -13.69
C PRO A 174 -6.15 19.60 -14.80
N PRO A 175 -4.99 20.28 -14.72
CA PRO A 175 -4.01 20.30 -15.80
C PRO A 175 -3.18 19.01 -15.88
N THR A 176 -3.02 18.30 -14.76
CA THR A 176 -2.21 17.08 -14.65
C THR A 176 -2.99 15.94 -13.98
N ASP A 177 -2.48 14.71 -14.09
CA ASP A 177 -3.02 13.56 -13.37
C ASP A 177 -2.87 13.73 -11.85
N THR A 178 -1.79 14.36 -11.39
CA THR A 178 -1.58 14.73 -9.97
C THR A 178 -2.67 15.68 -9.47
N SER A 179 -2.93 16.77 -10.20
CA SER A 179 -4.00 17.70 -9.85
C SER A 179 -5.37 16.99 -9.88
N SER A 180 -5.57 16.08 -10.84
CA SER A 180 -6.79 15.27 -10.93
C SER A 180 -6.96 14.35 -9.72
N PHE A 181 -5.87 13.72 -9.26
CA PHE A 181 -5.86 12.90 -8.06
C PHE A 181 -6.33 13.69 -6.83
N TRP A 182 -5.72 14.86 -6.58
CA TRP A 182 -6.06 15.68 -5.42
C TRP A 182 -7.50 16.22 -5.47
N VAL A 183 -7.98 16.62 -6.65
CA VAL A 183 -9.39 17.03 -6.84
C VAL A 183 -10.33 15.90 -6.49
N LYS A 184 -10.11 14.71 -7.04
CA LYS A 184 -10.97 13.55 -6.79
C LYS A 184 -10.94 13.15 -5.33
N MET A 185 -9.77 13.14 -4.71
CA MET A 185 -9.60 12.81 -3.30
C MET A 185 -10.36 13.78 -2.40
N TYR A 186 -10.20 15.09 -2.61
CA TYR A 186 -10.90 16.11 -1.84
C TYR A 186 -12.42 16.04 -2.01
N ILE A 187 -12.90 15.95 -3.26
CA ILE A 187 -14.35 15.90 -3.54
C ILE A 187 -14.97 14.65 -2.94
N TYR A 188 -14.33 13.49 -3.09
CA TYR A 188 -14.81 12.22 -2.53
C TYR A 188 -15.11 12.34 -1.03
N GLN A 189 -14.28 13.08 -0.30
CA GLN A 189 -14.40 13.21 1.15
C GLN A 189 -15.34 14.35 1.59
N THR A 190 -15.42 15.43 0.81
CA THR A 190 -16.05 16.68 1.24
C THR A 190 -17.36 17.02 0.54
N LYS A 191 -17.74 16.34 -0.54
CA LYS A 191 -18.94 16.68 -1.33
C LYS A 191 -20.18 16.89 -0.45
N ASP A 192 -20.44 15.97 0.47
CA ASP A 192 -21.58 16.05 1.37
C ASP A 192 -21.51 17.24 2.34
N LEU A 193 -20.30 17.65 2.74
CA LEU A 193 -20.10 18.82 3.59
C LEU A 193 -20.39 20.13 2.85
N TRP A 194 -20.05 20.20 1.56
CA TRP A 194 -20.38 21.35 0.71
C TRP A 194 -21.85 21.39 0.30
N ASN A 195 -22.54 20.23 0.33
CA ASN A 195 -23.95 20.12 0.00
C ASN A 195 -24.87 20.61 1.14
N ASN A 196 -24.75 21.89 1.49
CA ASN A 196 -25.61 22.56 2.45
C ASN A 196 -25.95 23.99 2.00
N ALA A 197 -27.07 24.54 2.47
CA ALA A 197 -27.58 25.83 2.03
C ALA A 197 -26.61 27.00 2.26
N GLN A 198 -25.85 27.00 3.36
CA GLN A 198 -24.91 28.09 3.67
C GLN A 198 -23.74 28.10 2.68
N ALA A 199 -23.17 26.92 2.41
CA ALA A 199 -22.04 26.74 1.50
C ALA A 199 -22.44 26.98 0.04
N THR A 200 -23.56 26.42 -0.43
CA THR A 200 -24.03 26.62 -1.80
C THR A 200 -24.40 28.08 -2.08
N THR A 201 -25.03 28.78 -1.11
CA THR A 201 -25.29 30.22 -1.23
C THR A 201 -23.99 31.02 -1.32
N LEU A 202 -22.96 30.66 -0.55
CA LEU A 202 -21.66 31.32 -0.62
C LEU A 202 -20.97 31.11 -1.98
N LEU A 203 -21.02 29.88 -2.51
CA LEU A 203 -20.51 29.55 -3.85
C LEU A 203 -21.18 30.41 -4.94
N GLN A 204 -22.51 30.50 -4.92
CA GLN A 204 -23.28 31.32 -5.88
C GLN A 204 -22.96 32.82 -5.77
N GLN A 205 -22.67 33.33 -4.57
CA GLN A 205 -22.28 34.74 -4.39
C GLN A 205 -20.94 35.05 -5.05
N VAL A 206 -19.98 34.12 -5.01
CA VAL A 206 -18.71 34.29 -5.75
C VAL A 206 -18.96 34.33 -7.25
N THR A 207 -19.89 33.52 -7.75
CA THR A 207 -20.31 33.55 -9.16
C THR A 207 -20.85 34.92 -9.58
N GLN A 208 -21.76 35.49 -8.77
CA GLN A 208 -22.34 36.80 -9.05
C GLN A 208 -21.31 37.94 -8.98
N ALA A 209 -20.41 37.90 -8.00
CA ALA A 209 -19.37 38.91 -7.84
C ALA A 209 -18.32 38.87 -8.97
N GLN A 210 -18.04 37.70 -9.55
CA GLN A 210 -17.09 37.54 -10.65
C GLN A 210 -17.72 37.70 -12.05
N GLY A 211 -19.05 37.59 -12.17
CA GLY A 211 -19.78 37.68 -13.44
C GLY A 211 -19.77 39.05 -14.14
N GLY A 212 -19.23 40.09 -13.51
CA GLY A 212 -19.21 41.47 -14.03
C GLY A 212 -17.97 41.89 -14.84
N GLY A 213 -17.01 40.99 -15.10
CA GLY A 213 -15.79 41.33 -15.84
C GLY A 213 -14.48 40.80 -15.23
N GLY A 214 -14.53 39.74 -14.42
CA GLY A 214 -13.32 39.09 -13.94
C GLY A 214 -12.52 38.48 -15.11
N ASN A 215 -11.24 38.83 -15.21
CA ASN A 215 -10.33 38.22 -16.18
C ASN A 215 -10.32 36.71 -15.95
N LYS A 216 -10.33 35.91 -17.02
CA LYS A 216 -10.30 34.44 -16.92
C LYS A 216 -9.06 34.04 -16.12
N VAL A 217 -9.22 33.13 -15.15
CA VAL A 217 -8.09 32.66 -14.35
C VAL A 217 -7.12 31.95 -15.29
N ASP A 218 -5.86 32.39 -15.30
CA ASP A 218 -4.81 31.70 -16.06
C ASP A 218 -4.43 30.40 -15.35
N ALA A 219 -5.13 29.32 -15.67
CA ALA A 219 -4.90 28.01 -15.09
C ALA A 219 -3.54 27.40 -15.49
N SER A 220 -2.91 27.90 -16.56
CA SER A 220 -1.67 27.32 -17.09
C SER A 220 -0.44 27.66 -16.25
N SER A 221 -0.38 28.85 -15.67
CA SER A 221 0.69 29.27 -14.75
C SER A 221 0.61 28.62 -13.37
N LEU A 222 -0.59 28.19 -12.95
CA LEU A 222 -0.85 27.55 -11.65
C LEU A 222 -0.53 26.04 -11.63
N ALA A 223 -0.51 25.39 -12.81
CA ALA A 223 -0.34 23.95 -12.94
C ALA A 223 1.00 23.39 -12.43
N ALA A 224 2.02 24.25 -12.35
CA ALA A 224 3.39 23.86 -11.97
C ALA A 224 3.61 23.73 -10.45
N GLU A 225 2.60 24.03 -9.62
CA GLU A 225 2.76 24.12 -8.17
C GLU A 225 2.37 22.84 -7.39
N ASP A 226 1.74 21.84 -8.03
CA ASP A 226 1.30 20.64 -7.31
C ASP A 226 2.46 19.67 -7.06
N ALA A 227 2.73 19.41 -5.79
CA ALA A 227 3.64 18.35 -5.38
C ALA A 227 3.13 16.98 -5.83
N ALA A 228 4.06 16.09 -6.19
CA ALA A 228 3.75 14.73 -6.62
C ALA A 228 2.97 13.97 -5.54
N VAL A 229 2.12 13.03 -5.98
CA VAL A 229 1.40 12.14 -5.07
C VAL A 229 2.42 11.28 -4.34
N ASP A 230 2.42 11.34 -3.00
CA ASP A 230 3.31 10.57 -2.15
C ASP A 230 2.76 9.14 -1.93
N LEU A 231 3.64 8.27 -1.41
CA LEU A 231 3.27 6.89 -1.12
C LEU A 231 2.13 6.80 -0.10
N GLY A 232 2.06 7.72 0.86
CA GLY A 232 1.00 7.74 1.86
C GLY A 232 -0.38 8.03 1.27
N SER A 233 -0.50 9.04 0.39
CA SER A 233 -1.76 9.32 -0.29
C SER A 233 -2.12 8.23 -1.30
N ALA A 234 -1.15 7.60 -1.97
CA ALA A 234 -1.41 6.43 -2.80
C ALA A 234 -1.91 5.23 -1.98
N ARG A 235 -1.32 4.98 -0.80
CA ARG A 235 -1.77 3.96 0.16
C ARG A 235 -3.19 4.20 0.62
N LEU A 236 -3.53 5.44 0.95
CA LEU A 236 -4.90 5.81 1.30
C LEU A 236 -5.87 5.58 0.12
N ALA A 237 -5.50 5.98 -1.09
CA ALA A 237 -6.31 5.73 -2.28
C ALA A 237 -6.54 4.23 -2.55
N TYR A 238 -5.50 3.41 -2.36
CA TYR A 238 -5.58 1.95 -2.41
C TYR A 238 -6.57 1.39 -1.38
N LEU A 239 -6.47 1.86 -0.14
CA LEU A 239 -7.33 1.44 0.97
C LEU A 239 -8.79 1.93 0.88
N GLU A 240 -9.03 3.06 0.22
CA GLU A 240 -10.40 3.51 -0.11
C GLU A 240 -11.06 2.63 -1.16
N GLY A 241 -10.26 2.03 -2.07
CA GLY A 241 -10.75 1.17 -3.14
C GLY A 241 -11.62 1.88 -4.18
N GLN A 242 -11.61 3.22 -4.22
CA GLN A 242 -12.46 3.99 -5.13
C GLN A 242 -11.89 3.98 -6.55
N THR A 243 -12.61 3.36 -7.48
CA THR A 243 -12.18 3.16 -8.88
C THR A 243 -11.76 4.45 -9.58
N ALA A 244 -12.51 5.53 -9.38
CA ALA A 244 -12.22 6.83 -9.99
C ALA A 244 -10.91 7.46 -9.48
N LEU A 245 -10.55 7.18 -8.21
CA LEU A 245 -9.33 7.68 -7.57
C LEU A 245 -8.13 6.81 -7.96
N LEU A 246 -8.29 5.49 -7.94
CA LEU A 246 -7.28 4.53 -8.39
C LEU A 246 -6.86 4.79 -9.84
N ALA A 247 -7.82 5.12 -10.72
CA ALA A 247 -7.56 5.40 -12.13
C ALA A 247 -6.59 6.57 -12.38
N VAL A 248 -6.45 7.50 -11.42
CA VAL A 248 -5.55 8.67 -11.51
C VAL A 248 -4.39 8.60 -10.52
N THR A 249 -4.29 7.52 -9.74
CA THR A 249 -3.17 7.30 -8.83
C THR A 249 -1.95 6.85 -9.65
N PRO A 250 -0.73 7.34 -9.36
CA PRO A 250 0.46 6.95 -10.13
C PRO A 250 0.69 5.44 -10.13
N ARG A 251 0.74 4.83 -11.32
CA ARG A 251 0.89 3.36 -11.48
C ARG A 251 2.16 2.81 -10.84
N HIS A 252 3.27 3.53 -10.94
CA HIS A 252 4.53 3.11 -10.33
C HIS A 252 4.46 2.97 -8.79
N LEU A 253 3.51 3.64 -8.13
CA LEU A 253 3.25 3.45 -6.71
C LEU A 253 2.32 2.25 -6.47
N LEU A 254 1.25 2.10 -7.25
CA LEU A 254 0.29 1.00 -7.10
C LEU A 254 0.88 -0.37 -7.44
N ASP A 255 1.75 -0.42 -8.44
CA ASP A 255 2.42 -1.62 -8.91
C ASP A 255 3.67 -1.95 -8.07
N SER A 256 3.94 -1.18 -7.01
CA SER A 256 5.09 -1.44 -6.14
C SER A 256 4.93 -2.77 -5.41
N GLN A 257 6.04 -3.47 -5.24
CA GLN A 257 6.12 -4.77 -4.56
C GLN A 257 7.24 -4.73 -3.52
N PRO A 258 7.07 -5.38 -2.35
CA PRO A 258 5.90 -6.19 -1.94
C PRO A 258 4.65 -5.33 -1.69
N ASN A 259 3.46 -5.87 -1.95
CA ASN A 259 2.19 -5.24 -1.60
C ASN A 259 1.19 -6.31 -1.14
N TYR A 260 1.08 -6.48 0.18
CA TYR A 260 0.18 -7.47 0.79
C TYR A 260 -1.02 -6.78 1.44
N GLU A 261 -2.13 -7.50 1.60
CA GLU A 261 -3.32 -6.95 2.27
C GLU A 261 -3.05 -6.53 3.73
N PHE A 262 -2.13 -7.22 4.41
CA PHE A 262 -1.74 -6.91 5.78
C PHE A 262 -0.65 -5.82 5.88
N ASP A 263 0.03 -5.49 4.79
CA ASP A 263 1.01 -4.38 4.73
C ASP A 263 0.89 -3.70 3.36
N PRO A 264 -0.13 -2.85 3.15
CA PRO A 264 -0.45 -2.28 1.86
C PRO A 264 0.54 -1.18 1.47
N LEU A 265 1.10 -1.30 0.27
CA LEU A 265 2.05 -0.35 -0.32
C LEU A 265 3.18 0.09 0.64
N PRO A 266 3.97 -0.81 1.24
CA PRO A 266 5.00 -0.48 2.22
C PRO A 266 6.12 0.39 1.62
N PRO A 267 6.93 1.07 2.46
CA PRO A 267 8.10 1.80 1.96
C PRO A 267 9.08 0.88 1.21
N PRO A 268 9.85 1.42 0.26
CA PRO A 268 10.92 0.70 -0.42
C PRO A 268 11.88 0.01 0.56
N GLU A 269 12.53 -1.08 0.12
CA GLU A 269 13.41 -1.90 0.98
C GLU A 269 14.46 -1.06 1.73
N HIS A 270 15.07 -0.09 1.04
CA HIS A 270 16.13 0.76 1.59
C HIS A 270 15.64 1.78 2.61
N ASP A 271 14.34 2.09 2.64
CA ASP A 271 13.74 3.00 3.61
C ASP A 271 13.30 2.28 4.89
N ASN A 272 13.31 0.94 4.87
CA ASN A 272 12.86 0.12 6.00
C ASN A 272 13.96 -0.06 7.05
N ILE A 273 13.55 -0.03 8.32
CA ILE A 273 14.41 -0.35 9.46
C ILE A 273 14.05 -1.75 9.94
N PHE A 274 14.84 -2.73 9.56
CA PHE A 274 14.60 -4.13 9.92
C PHE A 274 15.22 -4.49 11.27
N THR A 275 14.42 -5.06 12.16
CA THR A 275 14.84 -5.53 13.48
C THR A 275 15.19 -7.02 13.55
N GLY A 276 14.81 -7.81 12.54
CA GLY A 276 15.10 -9.24 12.50
C GLY A 276 14.86 -9.85 11.13
N GLU A 277 15.17 -11.13 10.97
CA GLU A 277 15.02 -11.81 9.68
C GLU A 277 13.57 -11.90 9.22
N GLY A 278 12.64 -12.11 10.17
CA GLY A 278 11.21 -12.22 9.88
C GLY A 278 10.63 -10.98 9.21
N THR A 279 11.11 -9.78 9.57
CA THR A 279 10.63 -8.52 8.98
C THR A 279 11.20 -8.25 7.59
N GLN A 280 12.21 -9.00 7.16
CA GLN A 280 12.81 -8.93 5.83
C GLN A 280 12.19 -9.92 4.83
N LEU A 281 11.45 -10.94 5.31
CA LEU A 281 10.89 -11.99 4.46
C LEU A 281 10.12 -11.47 3.23
N PRO A 282 9.24 -10.45 3.37
CA PRO A 282 8.50 -9.91 2.22
C PRO A 282 9.40 -9.35 1.09
N TRP A 283 10.64 -8.94 1.41
CA TRP A 283 11.61 -8.44 0.45
C TRP A 283 12.60 -9.52 -0.01
N ARG A 284 12.89 -10.53 0.81
CA ARG A 284 13.76 -11.67 0.45
C ARG A 284 13.11 -12.56 -0.60
N GLU A 285 11.82 -12.86 -0.48
CA GLU A 285 11.05 -13.62 -1.48
C GLU A 285 11.19 -12.99 -2.88
N ARG A 286 11.20 -11.64 -2.95
CA ARG A 286 11.40 -10.91 -4.20
C ARG A 286 12.80 -11.08 -4.78
N ARG A 287 13.85 -10.98 -3.96
CA ARG A 287 15.22 -11.23 -4.42
C ARG A 287 15.34 -12.62 -4.99
N GLN A 288 14.78 -13.62 -4.30
CA GLN A 288 14.77 -15.00 -4.75
C GLN A 288 13.92 -15.22 -6.02
N GLN A 289 12.77 -14.55 -6.17
CA GLN A 289 11.96 -14.61 -7.40
C GLN A 289 12.65 -13.91 -8.58
N SER A 290 13.34 -12.80 -8.34
CA SER A 290 14.07 -12.07 -9.38
C SER A 290 15.32 -12.84 -9.83
N GLU A 291 16.04 -13.47 -8.90
CA GLU A 291 17.19 -14.32 -9.19
C GLU A 291 16.75 -15.65 -9.82
N GLY A 292 15.67 -16.24 -9.30
CA GLY A 292 15.01 -17.45 -9.81
C GLY A 292 14.48 -17.30 -11.23
N GLY A 293 13.83 -16.17 -11.54
CA GLY A 293 13.34 -15.87 -12.89
C GLY A 293 14.44 -15.70 -13.93
N GLN A 294 15.59 -15.12 -13.54
CA GLN A 294 16.76 -15.05 -14.41
C GLN A 294 17.38 -16.43 -14.64
N THR A 295 17.44 -17.27 -13.60
CA THR A 295 17.91 -18.66 -13.76
C THR A 295 16.96 -19.50 -14.60
N ASP A 296 15.65 -19.32 -14.47
CA ASP A 296 14.63 -20.03 -15.25
C ASP A 296 14.63 -19.60 -16.73
N GLU A 297 14.78 -18.30 -17.00
CA GLU A 297 14.92 -17.80 -18.37
C GLU A 297 16.22 -18.31 -19.03
N LEU A 298 17.31 -18.37 -18.26
CA LEU A 298 18.58 -18.96 -18.69
C LEU A 298 18.44 -20.47 -18.95
N LEU A 299 17.75 -21.20 -18.06
CA LEU A 299 17.48 -22.63 -18.20
C LEU A 299 16.61 -22.91 -19.42
N ALA A 300 15.53 -22.16 -19.62
CA ALA A 300 14.64 -22.27 -20.77
C ALA A 300 15.39 -22.00 -22.09
N ARG A 301 16.27 -20.98 -22.10
CA ARG A 301 17.13 -20.69 -23.26
C ARG A 301 18.12 -21.82 -23.53
N MET A 302 18.68 -22.42 -22.49
CA MET A 302 19.62 -23.53 -22.61
C MET A 302 18.93 -24.82 -23.09
N GLN A 303 17.75 -25.12 -22.58
CA GLN A 303 16.89 -26.22 -23.04
C GLN A 303 16.52 -26.06 -24.52
N HIS A 304 16.17 -24.84 -24.95
CA HIS A 304 15.86 -24.55 -26.34
C HIS A 304 17.09 -24.77 -27.27
N LEU A 305 18.29 -24.42 -26.82
CA LEU A 305 19.53 -24.69 -27.57
C LEU A 305 19.87 -26.18 -27.65
N LEU A 306 19.64 -26.93 -26.58
CA LEU A 306 19.83 -28.38 -26.55
C LEU A 306 18.84 -29.10 -27.46
N ALA A 307 17.56 -28.71 -27.42
CA ALA A 307 16.53 -29.24 -28.32
C ALA A 307 16.88 -29.01 -29.80
N GLN A 308 17.41 -27.83 -30.16
CA GLN A 308 17.90 -27.56 -31.52
C GLN A 308 19.11 -28.41 -31.90
N ARG A 309 19.97 -28.75 -30.93
CA ARG A 309 21.14 -29.59 -31.15
C ARG A 309 20.74 -31.05 -31.38
N ASP A 310 19.76 -31.53 -30.63
CA ASP A 310 19.20 -32.88 -30.78
C ASP A 310 18.40 -33.01 -32.09
N GLU A 311 17.65 -31.99 -32.48
CA GLU A 311 16.99 -31.91 -33.79
C GLU A 311 18.01 -32.00 -34.95
N ARG A 312 19.15 -31.29 -34.82
CA ARG A 312 20.24 -31.36 -35.79
C ARG A 312 20.95 -32.72 -35.79
N ALA A 313 21.16 -33.32 -34.63
CA ALA A 313 21.76 -34.66 -34.51
C ALA A 313 20.85 -35.73 -35.13
N ARG A 314 19.53 -35.65 -34.91
CA ARG A 314 18.53 -36.53 -35.55
C ARG A 314 18.50 -36.36 -37.06
N ARG A 315 18.60 -35.13 -37.58
CA ARG A 315 18.69 -34.87 -39.02
C ARG A 315 20.02 -35.34 -39.63
N ALA A 316 21.12 -35.29 -38.89
CA ALA A 316 22.41 -35.82 -39.33
C ALA A 316 22.42 -37.36 -39.34
N ALA A 317 21.75 -38.00 -38.38
CA ALA A 317 21.58 -39.46 -38.34
C ALA A 317 20.63 -40.01 -39.43
N ALA A 318 19.73 -39.18 -39.96
CA ALA A 318 18.84 -39.53 -41.07
C ALA A 318 19.52 -39.47 -42.48
N GLY A 319 20.81 -39.14 -42.55
CA GLY A 319 21.56 -38.89 -43.80
C GLY A 319 22.27 -40.09 -44.44
N THR A 320 22.08 -41.32 -43.96
CA THR A 320 22.70 -42.53 -44.53
C THR A 320 21.66 -43.51 -45.09
N PRO A 321 21.70 -43.89 -46.39
CA PRO A 321 20.73 -44.81 -46.98
C PRO A 321 21.26 -46.25 -47.07
N ALA A 322 20.55 -47.24 -46.51
CA ALA A 322 20.34 -48.58 -47.09
C ALA A 322 19.43 -49.49 -46.22
N ALA A 323 18.42 -50.07 -46.89
CA ALA A 323 17.61 -51.29 -46.62
C ALA A 323 16.70 -51.33 -45.36
N ALA A 324 15.37 -51.21 -45.48
CA ALA A 324 14.37 -52.27 -45.78
C ALA A 324 14.40 -53.40 -44.72
N GLU A 325 13.37 -53.77 -43.98
CA GLU A 325 11.93 -53.99 -44.26
C GLU A 325 11.25 -54.16 -42.86
N ALA A 326 10.11 -53.54 -42.55
CA ALA A 326 8.84 -54.25 -42.57
C ALA A 326 7.65 -53.26 -42.56
N ALA A 327 6.66 -53.60 -43.38
CA ALA A 327 5.33 -53.01 -43.52
C ALA A 327 4.66 -52.66 -42.17
N GLY A 328 3.89 -51.59 -42.01
CA GLY A 328 2.98 -50.96 -42.97
C GLY A 328 1.57 -51.50 -42.75
N LEU A 329 0.70 -50.68 -42.14
CA LEU A 329 -0.78 -50.64 -42.10
C LEU A 329 -1.16 -49.92 -40.77
N GLY A 330 -1.82 -48.78 -40.69
CA GLY A 330 -2.73 -48.12 -41.60
C GLY A 330 -4.13 -48.05 -40.96
N MET A 331 -4.52 -46.84 -40.51
CA MET A 331 -5.90 -46.37 -40.27
C MET A 331 -6.73 -47.05 -39.15
N MET A 332 -7.28 -46.27 -38.21
CA MET A 332 -8.63 -45.67 -38.32
C MET A 332 -9.07 -45.01 -36.99
N ASN A 333 -9.57 -43.78 -37.10
CA ASN A 333 -10.57 -43.25 -36.18
C ASN A 333 -11.82 -44.14 -36.23
N ASN A 334 -12.44 -44.43 -35.09
CA ASN A 334 -13.86 -44.72 -35.04
C ASN A 334 -14.53 -43.98 -33.88
N PHE A 335 -15.58 -43.25 -34.27
CA PHE A 335 -16.57 -42.59 -33.42
C PHE A 335 -17.68 -43.61 -33.08
N GLY A 336 -18.35 -43.40 -31.94
CA GLY A 336 -19.56 -44.10 -31.51
C GLY A 336 -19.35 -44.79 -30.16
N GLY A 337 -20.19 -44.63 -29.14
CA GLY A 337 -21.50 -44.01 -29.03
C GLY A 337 -22.20 -44.70 -27.86
N ASP A 338 -22.74 -43.88 -26.96
CA ASP A 338 -23.80 -44.10 -25.96
C ASP A 338 -23.72 -45.17 -24.84
N ASP A 339 -24.22 -44.68 -23.70
CA ASP A 339 -24.94 -45.31 -22.58
C ASP A 339 -24.17 -45.92 -21.39
N ILE A 340 -24.05 -45.07 -20.34
CA ILE A 340 -24.56 -45.23 -18.96
C ILE A 340 -24.43 -46.61 -18.31
N ASP A 341 -23.65 -46.67 -17.23
CA ASP A 341 -24.10 -47.21 -15.93
C ASP A 341 -23.29 -46.54 -14.79
N ASP A 342 -24.02 -45.86 -13.90
CA ASP A 342 -23.55 -45.33 -12.61
C ASP A 342 -23.22 -46.51 -11.68
N ASP A 343 -22.06 -46.49 -11.02
CA ASP A 343 -21.79 -47.02 -9.65
C ASP A 343 -20.29 -47.30 -9.32
N GLU A 344 -19.30 -46.83 -10.10
CA GLU A 344 -17.85 -47.10 -9.82
C GLU A 344 -16.98 -45.90 -9.37
N ASP A 345 -17.56 -44.71 -9.14
CA ASP A 345 -16.77 -43.48 -8.90
C ASP A 345 -16.18 -43.29 -7.49
N ASP A 346 -16.53 -44.13 -6.50
CA ASP A 346 -16.09 -43.92 -5.11
C ASP A 346 -14.75 -44.58 -4.74
N GLU A 347 -14.28 -45.55 -5.53
CA GLU A 347 -13.02 -46.27 -5.25
C GLU A 347 -11.82 -45.65 -5.97
N GLU A 348 -12.01 -45.12 -7.18
CA GLU A 348 -10.98 -44.40 -7.94
C GLU A 348 -10.66 -43.04 -7.30
N ILE A 349 -11.67 -42.30 -6.83
CA ILE A 349 -11.47 -41.03 -6.11
C ILE A 349 -10.77 -41.26 -4.76
N ARG A 350 -11.03 -42.40 -4.09
CA ARG A 350 -10.35 -42.76 -2.83
C ARG A 350 -8.91 -43.20 -3.07
N ALA A 351 -8.64 -43.92 -4.16
CA ALA A 351 -7.29 -44.31 -4.56
C ALA A 351 -6.44 -43.10 -4.97
N LEU A 352 -7.02 -42.11 -5.66
CA LEU A 352 -6.35 -40.86 -6.01
C LEU A 352 -6.00 -40.02 -4.78
N ARG A 353 -6.92 -39.89 -3.80
CA ARG A 353 -6.65 -39.17 -2.54
C ARG A 353 -5.60 -39.88 -1.67
N ALA A 354 -5.62 -41.21 -1.63
CA ALA A 354 -4.61 -41.97 -0.89
C ALA A 354 -3.21 -41.90 -1.54
N ALA A 355 -3.15 -41.79 -2.87
CA ALA A 355 -1.89 -41.57 -3.59
C ALA A 355 -1.33 -40.16 -3.37
N ASP A 356 -2.21 -39.15 -3.34
CA ASP A 356 -1.86 -37.75 -3.10
C ASP A 356 -1.38 -37.53 -1.65
N ASP A 357 -2.07 -38.12 -0.66
CA ASP A 357 -1.64 -38.10 0.75
C ASP A 357 -0.30 -38.83 0.98
N ALA A 358 -0.02 -39.89 0.22
CA ALA A 358 1.25 -40.62 0.28
C ALA A 358 2.40 -39.88 -0.44
N GLU A 359 2.10 -39.04 -1.42
CA GLU A 359 3.07 -38.13 -2.05
C GLU A 359 3.37 -36.94 -1.14
N LEU A 360 2.34 -36.33 -0.56
CA LEU A 360 2.48 -35.26 0.42
C LEU A 360 3.26 -35.71 1.67
N GLN A 361 3.03 -36.92 2.17
CA GLN A 361 3.79 -37.46 3.30
C GLN A 361 5.26 -37.74 2.92
N ARG A 362 5.53 -38.19 1.69
CA ARG A 362 6.90 -38.36 1.18
C ARG A 362 7.62 -37.03 1.04
N ASP A 363 6.92 -35.98 0.62
CA ASP A 363 7.46 -34.63 0.51
C ASP A 363 7.72 -34.00 1.89
N ILE A 364 6.83 -34.23 2.87
CA ILE A 364 7.04 -33.82 4.26
C ILE A 364 8.24 -34.57 4.87
N ASP A 365 8.36 -35.88 4.64
CA ASP A 365 9.48 -36.68 5.15
C ASP A 365 10.80 -36.33 4.44
N ALA A 366 10.76 -35.95 3.15
CA ALA A 366 11.90 -35.40 2.41
C ALA A 366 12.31 -34.01 2.92
N HIS A 367 11.35 -33.15 3.28
CA HIS A 367 11.62 -31.84 3.89
C HIS A 367 12.14 -31.94 5.31
N MET A 368 11.69 -32.93 6.09
CA MET A 368 12.16 -33.18 7.46
C MET A 368 13.56 -33.82 7.51
N SER A 369 14.02 -34.42 6.40
CA SER A 369 15.37 -34.97 6.26
C SER A 369 16.40 -34.00 5.65
N TRP A 370 15.98 -32.77 5.27
CA TRP A 370 16.88 -31.70 4.78
C TRP A 370 17.79 -31.06 5.83
N GLY A 371 17.85 -31.61 7.05
CA GLY A 371 18.79 -31.17 8.07
C GLY A 371 20.26 -31.55 7.82
N ASN A 372 20.60 -32.39 6.82
CA ASN A 372 21.98 -32.89 6.71
C ASN A 372 22.47 -33.37 5.31
N GLU A 373 22.12 -32.71 4.20
CA GLU A 373 22.73 -32.99 2.89
C GLU A 373 23.12 -31.72 2.09
N PRO A 374 24.19 -31.78 1.26
CA PRO A 374 24.80 -30.60 0.67
C PRO A 374 23.94 -30.04 -0.47
N GLY A 375 23.72 -28.72 -0.45
CA GLY A 375 22.88 -28.01 -1.41
C GLY A 375 23.28 -28.19 -2.88
N ILE A 376 22.43 -27.67 -3.77
CA ILE A 376 22.40 -27.82 -5.25
C ILE A 376 23.78 -27.82 -5.95
N LEU A 377 24.76 -27.13 -5.39
CA LEU A 377 26.16 -27.12 -5.87
C LEU A 377 26.84 -28.51 -5.79
N GLY A 378 26.53 -29.32 -4.78
CA GLY A 378 27.10 -30.67 -4.57
C GLY A 378 26.61 -31.70 -5.57
N THR A 379 25.33 -31.63 -5.95
CA THR A 379 24.73 -32.49 -6.99
C THR A 379 25.31 -32.16 -8.36
N LEU A 380 25.58 -30.88 -8.62
CA LEU A 380 26.21 -30.40 -9.86
C LEU A 380 27.67 -30.86 -9.99
N MET A 381 28.46 -30.81 -8.91
CA MET A 381 29.85 -31.30 -8.94
C MET A 381 29.96 -32.82 -9.12
N ARG A 382 28.99 -33.59 -8.63
CA ARG A 382 28.94 -35.05 -8.80
C ARG A 382 28.61 -35.46 -10.25
N MET A 383 27.79 -34.67 -10.96
CA MET A 383 27.54 -34.87 -12.40
C MET A 383 28.74 -34.52 -13.28
N LEU A 384 29.62 -33.61 -12.83
CA LEU A 384 30.82 -33.18 -13.57
C LEU A 384 32.08 -34.01 -13.29
N GLY A 385 31.97 -35.09 -12.51
CA GLY A 385 33.07 -36.06 -12.31
C GLY A 385 34.25 -35.56 -11.48
N VAL A 386 34.07 -34.50 -10.68
CA VAL A 386 35.11 -33.96 -9.80
C VAL A 386 34.91 -34.51 -8.38
N THR A 387 35.78 -35.41 -7.94
CA THR A 387 35.77 -35.94 -6.57
C THR A 387 36.59 -35.03 -5.64
N VAL A 388 35.93 -34.36 -4.70
CA VAL A 388 36.59 -33.72 -3.54
C VAL A 388 36.45 -34.67 -2.35
N GLY A 389 37.58 -35.06 -1.75
CA GLY A 389 37.64 -35.95 -0.58
C GLY A 389 37.17 -35.26 0.71
N PRO A 390 36.82 -36.04 1.76
CA PRO A 390 36.19 -35.50 2.96
C PRO A 390 37.20 -34.78 3.86
N THR A 391 36.93 -33.53 4.19
CA THR A 391 37.59 -32.84 5.31
C THR A 391 36.81 -33.09 6.60
N ASN A 392 37.56 -33.54 7.60
CA ASN A 392 37.18 -33.90 8.95
C ASN A 392 36.41 -32.76 9.66
N ARG A 393 35.28 -33.09 10.29
CA ARG A 393 34.53 -32.21 11.19
C ARG A 393 35.08 -32.47 12.60
N GLY A 394 35.87 -31.53 13.11
CA GLY A 394 36.30 -31.50 14.50
C GLY A 394 35.16 -31.06 15.39
N GLU A 395 34.90 -31.86 16.42
CA GLU A 395 34.21 -31.52 17.65
C GLU A 395 35.01 -30.43 18.38
N ASP A 396 34.33 -29.40 18.92
CA ASP A 396 34.76 -28.54 20.02
C ASP A 396 33.43 -27.94 20.55
N GLU A 397 32.79 -28.57 21.54
CA GLU A 397 32.98 -28.43 22.99
C GLU A 397 32.70 -27.01 23.51
N ASP A 398 31.71 -26.96 24.39
CA ASP A 398 31.21 -25.80 25.12
C ASP A 398 32.30 -25.20 26.01
N GLU A 399 32.54 -23.89 25.93
CA GLU A 399 33.16 -23.14 27.01
C GLU A 399 32.36 -21.85 27.26
N ASP A 400 31.73 -21.83 28.44
CA ASP A 400 31.17 -20.66 29.10
C ASP A 400 32.32 -19.67 29.40
N GLU A 401 32.28 -18.48 28.81
CA GLU A 401 33.07 -17.34 29.26
C GLU A 401 32.12 -16.21 29.71
N ASP A 402 32.05 -16.05 31.03
CA ASP A 402 31.54 -14.89 31.73
C ASP A 402 32.41 -13.66 31.36
N GLU A 403 31.88 -12.74 30.54
CA GLU A 403 32.48 -11.41 30.36
C GLU A 403 31.79 -10.34 31.21
N ASP A 404 32.63 -9.77 32.07
CA ASP A 404 32.41 -8.76 33.10
C ASP A 404 32.08 -7.37 32.51
N GLY A 405 31.13 -6.70 33.17
CA GLY A 405 30.84 -5.26 33.19
C GLY A 405 31.49 -4.33 32.16
N GLY A 406 30.77 -4.05 31.07
CA GLY A 406 30.97 -2.87 30.23
C GLY A 406 29.72 -1.97 30.25
N ASP A 407 29.84 -0.82 30.91
CA ASP A 407 28.82 0.23 31.02
C ASP A 407 28.44 0.75 29.61
N THR A 408 27.29 0.33 29.08
CA THR A 408 26.69 0.93 27.89
C THR A 408 25.30 1.44 28.25
N ASP A 409 25.14 2.76 28.21
CA ASP A 409 23.88 3.47 28.40
C ASP A 409 22.77 2.90 27.51
N ASP A 410 21.93 2.06 28.12
CA ASP A 410 20.79 1.39 27.49
C ASP A 410 19.65 2.41 27.31
N VAL A 411 19.73 3.23 26.26
CA VAL A 411 18.61 4.08 25.84
C VAL A 411 17.56 3.18 25.19
N ALA A 412 16.42 3.02 25.86
CA ALA A 412 15.29 2.26 25.34
C ALA A 412 14.93 2.72 23.91
N PRO A 413 14.67 1.79 22.98
CA PRO A 413 14.37 2.14 21.59
C PRO A 413 13.15 3.08 21.52
N GLY A 414 13.39 4.33 21.09
CA GLY A 414 12.36 5.36 20.92
C GLY A 414 12.60 6.69 21.61
N ALA A 415 13.62 6.83 22.46
CA ALA A 415 13.99 8.12 23.04
C ALA A 415 15.05 8.86 22.18
N TRP A 416 14.87 10.16 21.96
CA TRP A 416 15.90 11.06 21.43
C TRP A 416 16.56 11.85 22.58
N PRO A 417 17.80 12.34 22.39
CA PRO A 417 18.54 13.08 23.42
C PRO A 417 17.84 14.38 23.77
N GLU A 418 17.98 14.84 25.02
CA GLU A 418 17.25 15.99 25.58
C GLU A 418 17.59 17.37 24.96
N GLU A 419 18.32 17.43 23.85
CA GLU A 419 18.64 18.69 23.16
C GLU A 419 18.39 18.59 21.66
N SER A 420 17.24 19.11 21.21
CA SER A 420 16.95 19.55 19.82
C SER A 420 15.75 20.49 19.79
#